data_AF-A0A1R4KFY9-F1
#
_entry.id   AF-A0A1R4KFY9-F1
#
_cell.length_a   1.000
_cell.length_b   1.000
_cell.length_c   1.000
_cell.angle_alpha   90.00
_cell.angle_beta   90.00
_cell.angle_gamma   90.00
#
_symmetry.space_group_name_H-M   'P 1'
#
loop_
_entity.id
_entity.type
_entity.pdbx_description
1 polymer ?
#
loop_
_entity_poly.entity_id
_entity_poly.type
_entity_poly.pdbx_seq_one_letter_code
_entity_poly.pdbx_strand_id
1 'polypeptide(L)' 'MQKQLIVNLRADGSVAAETIGMTGDECLAYISELEDLLDATTTSSSYTSDYAAVSGEVAAEQHDEDRRR' A
#
# COMPACT_ATOMS: atom_id res chain seq x y z
N MET A 1 8.14 -3.29 18.18
CA MET A 1 6.94 -2.64 17.61
C MET A 1 5.96 -3.74 17.24
N GLN A 2 4.66 -3.56 17.48
CA GLN A 2 3.63 -4.53 17.08
C GLN A 2 3.19 -4.22 15.65
N LYS A 3 3.08 -5.24 14.80
CA LYS A 3 2.65 -5.11 13.41
C LYS A 3 1.12 -5.05 13.35
N GLN A 4 0.59 -4.19 12.49
CA GLN A 4 -0.85 -4.02 12.32
C GLN A 4 -1.21 -3.79 10.86
N LEU A 5 -2.32 -4.39 10.43
CA LEU A 5 -2.95 -4.15 9.14
C LEU A 5 -4.30 -3.49 9.41
N ILE A 6 -4.47 -2.25 8.95
CA ILE A 6 -5.70 -1.48 9.11
C ILE A 6 -6.44 -1.52 7.78
N VAL A 7 -7.66 -2.06 7.80
CA VAL A 7 -8.51 -2.17 6.60
C VAL A 7 -9.75 -1.29 6.78
N ASN A 8 -9.98 -0.39 5.83
CA ASN A 8 -11.12 0.52 5.78
C ASN A 8 -12.02 0.17 4.60
N LEU A 9 -13.26 -0.19 4.91
CA LEU A 9 -14.32 -0.45 3.94
C LEU A 9 -15.14 0.83 3.74
N ARG A 10 -15.26 1.28 2.49
CA ARG A 10 -16.13 2.41 2.12
C ARG A 10 -17.48 1.91 1.63
N ALA A 11 -18.49 2.78 1.71
CA ALA A 11 -19.85 2.47 1.30
C ALA A 11 -20.00 2.22 -0.22
N ASP A 12 -19.03 2.66 -1.02
CA ASP A 12 -18.95 2.42 -2.47
C ASP A 12 -18.31 1.05 -2.82
N GLY A 13 -17.96 0.25 -1.82
CA GLY A 13 -17.31 -1.05 -2.00
C GLY A 13 -15.79 -0.97 -2.16
N SER A 14 -15.19 0.23 -2.15
CA SER A 14 -13.73 0.36 -2.17
C SER A 14 -13.11 -0.02 -0.83
N VAL A 15 -11.92 -0.63 -0.90
CA VAL A 15 -11.13 -1.04 0.27
C VAL A 15 -9.83 -0.24 0.29
N ALA A 16 -9.52 0.36 1.43
CA ALA A 16 -8.20 0.94 1.69
C ALA A 16 -7.50 0.13 2.78
N ALA A 17 -6.24 -0.21 2.56
CA ALA A 17 -5.43 -0.95 3.52
C ALA A 17 -4.13 -0.19 3.83
N GLU A 18 -3.75 -0.18 5.10
CA GLU A 18 -2.52 0.44 5.59
C GLU A 18 -1.79 -0.51 6.55
N THR A 19 -0.48 -0.67 6.35
CA THR A 19 0.39 -1.49 7.18
C THR A 19 1.20 -0.61 8.13
N ILE A 20 1.13 -0.87 9.43
CA ILE A 20 1.88 -0.15 10.47
C ILE A 20 2.97 -1.05 11.04
N GLY A 21 4.20 -0.53 11.11
CA GLY A 21 5.35 -1.27 11.65
C GLY A 21 5.85 -2.40 10.74
N MET A 22 5.50 -2.34 9.46
CA MET A 22 6.03 -3.20 8.38
C MET A 22 6.89 -2.33 7.47
N THR A 23 8.02 -2.85 6.98
CA THR A 23 9.01 -2.08 6.21
C THR A 23 9.46 -2.85 4.98
N GLY A 24 9.71 -2.16 3.87
CA GLY A 24 10.19 -2.77 2.63
C GLY A 24 9.17 -3.69 1.96
N ASP A 25 9.67 -4.79 1.37
CA ASP A 25 8.87 -5.75 0.59
C ASP A 25 7.82 -6.49 1.42
N GLU A 26 7.93 -6.47 2.76
CA GLU A 26 6.94 -7.05 3.65
C GLU A 26 5.57 -6.37 3.47
N CYS A 27 5.53 -5.08 3.15
CA CYS A 27 4.27 -4.37 2.89
C CYS A 27 3.58 -4.85 1.60
N LEU A 28 4.35 -5.30 0.61
CA LEU A 28 3.84 -5.73 -0.70
C LEU A 28 3.23 -7.14 -0.65
N ALA A 29 3.72 -8.00 0.24
CA ALA A 29 3.21 -9.37 0.39
C ALA A 29 1.72 -9.40 0.79
N TYR A 30 1.26 -8.40 1.54
CA TYR A 30 -0.14 -8.34 1.98
C TYR A 30 -1.12 -7.87 0.90
N ILE A 31 -0.63 -7.32 -0.21
CA ILE A 31 -1.50 -6.90 -1.32
C ILE A 31 -2.18 -8.13 -1.91
N SER A 32 -1.41 -9.16 -2.27
CA SER A 32 -1.95 -10.39 -2.87
C SER A 32 -2.89 -11.13 -1.93
N GLU A 33 -2.56 -11.23 -0.64
CA GLU A 33 -3.43 -11.85 0.37
C GLU A 33 -4.77 -11.11 0.51
N LEU A 34 -4.77 -9.78 0.40
CA LEU A 34 -5.99 -8.97 0.46
C LEU A 34 -6.85 -9.11 -0.80
N GLU A 35 -6.23 -9.19 -1.98
CA GLU A 35 -6.94 -9.44 -3.23
C GLU A 35 -7.66 -10.78 -3.21
N ASP A 36 -6.96 -11.84 -2.77
CA ASP A 36 -7.52 -13.19 -2.66
C ASP A 36 -8.63 -13.27 -1.61
N LEU A 37 -8.47 -12.62 -0.46
CA LEU A 37 -9.47 -12.64 0.61
C LEU A 37 -10.74 -11.86 0.25
N LEU A 38 -10.59 -10.76 -0.48
CA LEU A 38 -11.68 -9.82 -0.78
C LEU A 38 -12.28 -10.03 -2.17
N ASP A 39 -11.73 -10.96 -2.96
CA ASP A 39 -12.04 -11.13 -4.38
C ASP A 39 -11.97 -9.77 -5.12
N ALA A 40 -10.88 -9.04 -4.87
CA ALA A 40 -10.69 -7.65 -5.26
C ALA A 40 -9.43 -7.45 -6.12
N THR A 41 -9.28 -6.25 -6.67
CA THR A 41 -8.08 -5.86 -7.43
C THR A 41 -7.56 -4.52 -6.94
N THR A 42 -6.26 -4.43 -6.73
CA THR A 42 -5.58 -3.21 -6.32
C THR A 42 -5.62 -2.19 -7.44
N THR A 43 -6.31 -1.07 -7.20
CA THR A 43 -6.41 0.03 -8.16
C THR A 43 -5.32 1.09 -7.96
N SER A 44 -4.79 1.21 -6.74
CA SER A 44 -3.69 2.11 -6.41
C SER A 44 -2.99 1.65 -5.14
N SER A 45 -1.66 1.76 -5.10
CA SER A 45 -0.86 1.55 -3.89
C SER A 45 0.05 2.76 -3.67
N SER A 46 0.10 3.25 -2.44
CA SER A 46 1.02 4.32 -2.03
C SER A 46 1.86 3.83 -0.87
N TYR A 47 3.16 4.13 -0.92
CA TYR A 47 4.09 3.79 0.15
C TYR A 47 3.89 4.74 1.34
N THR A 48 3.70 4.18 2.54
CA THR A 48 3.75 4.96 3.78
C THR A 48 5.20 5.34 4.10
N SER A 49 5.42 6.29 5.00
CA SER A 49 6.77 6.66 5.47
C SER A 49 7.59 5.47 5.98
N ASP A 50 6.90 4.42 6.45
CA ASP A 50 7.50 3.20 6.97
C ASP A 50 8.16 2.34 5.87
N TYR A 51 7.73 2.48 4.61
CA TYR A 51 8.38 1.81 3.47
C TYR A 51 9.83 2.27 3.28
N ALA A 52 10.09 3.58 3.42
CA ALA A 52 11.41 4.19 3.25
C ALA A 52 12.36 3.97 4.45
N ALA A 53 11.86 3.35 5.54
CA ALA A 53 12.68 3.05 6.71
C ALA A 53 13.70 1.91 6.46
N VAL A 54 13.66 1.27 5.28
CA VAL A 54 14.72 0.37 4.81
C VAL A 54 15.93 1.19 4.38
N SER A 55 16.76 1.53 5.37
CA SER A 55 18.17 1.92 5.21
C SER A 55 18.47 2.90 4.07
N GLY A 56 18.14 4.17 4.27
CA GLY A 56 19.02 5.26 3.87
C GLY A 56 19.21 5.57 2.38
N GLU A 57 18.28 5.24 1.49
CA GLU A 57 18.32 5.82 0.14
C GLU A 57 16.94 6.25 -0.36
N VAL A 58 16.87 7.54 -0.65
CA VAL A 58 15.73 8.33 -1.08
C VAL A 58 15.53 8.15 -2.58
N ALA A 59 14.34 7.75 -3.03
CA ALA A 59 13.85 8.04 -4.38
C ALA A 59 12.33 7.95 -4.41
N ALA A 60 11.66 9.06 -4.07
CA ALA A 60 10.25 9.23 -4.38
C ALA A 60 10.12 9.59 -5.87
N GLU A 61 10.06 8.57 -6.73
CA GLU A 61 9.64 8.75 -8.12
C GLU A 61 8.10 8.81 -8.14
N GLN A 62 7.59 10.03 -8.07
CA GLN A 62 6.18 10.32 -8.37
C GLN A 62 5.99 10.17 -9.88
N HIS A 63 5.51 9.01 -10.33
CA HIS A 63 5.04 8.85 -11.71
C HIS A 63 3.67 9.53 -11.82
N ASP A 64 3.69 10.83 -12.09
CA ASP A 64 2.52 11.57 -12.57
C ASP A 64 2.27 11.11 -14.00
N GLU A 65 1.32 10.18 -14.20
CA GLU A 65 0.90 9.81 -15.54
C GLU A 65 0.22 11.02 -16.19
N ASP A 66 1.03 11.68 -17.02
CA ASP A 66 0.69 12.56 -18.13
C ASP A 66 -0.62 12.14 -18.81
N ARG A 67 -1.75 12.64 -18.30
CA ARG A 67 -3.00 12.66 -19.03
C ARG A 67 -3.05 13.93 -19.87
N ARG A 68 -2.35 13.90 -21.00
CA ARG A 68 -2.63 14.76 -22.16
C ARG A 68 -4.14 14.79 -22.45
N ARG A 69 -4.77 15.94 -22.24
CA ARG A 69 -5.56 16.66 -23.26
C ARG A 69 -6.06 18.01 -22.75
#